data_AF-A0A0Q9Q6K9-F1
#
_entry.id   AF-A0A0Q9Q6K9-F1
#
_cell.length_a   1.000
_cell.length_b   1.000
_cell.length_c   1.000
_cell.angle_alpha   90.00
_cell.angle_beta   90.00
_cell.angle_gamma   90.00
#
_symmetry.space_group_name_H-M   'P 1'
#
loop_
_entity.id
_entity.type
_entity.pdbx_description
1 polymer ?
#
loop_
_entity_poly.entity_id
_entity_poly.type
_entity_poly.pdbx_seq_one_letter_code
_entity_poly.pdbx_strand_id
1 'polypeptide(L)'
;MAFQITGDPSADKVLDDSAFALLAGMMLDQQYPMEHAFRGPAKVLDRFGTLDPGAIASADPDEFAAMAATTPAIHRFPGSMAARLQELARIVVDTYGGDASRLWTEAADGKDLLKRVMALPGFGKQKAQIFVALLAKQLDVRPEGWEAAVGDYALEGHRSVADVVDADSLQKVRDFKKAKKAGAAGA
;
A
#
# COMPACT_ATOMS: atom_id res chain seq x y z
N MET A 1 4.64 -13.77 -8.47
CA MET A 1 4.09 -14.49 -7.30
C MET A 1 2.76 -13.84 -6.95
N ALA A 2 1.81 -14.58 -6.37
CA ALA A 2 0.57 -13.99 -5.85
C ALA A 2 0.82 -13.41 -4.46
N PHE A 3 0.21 -12.27 -4.15
CA PHE A 3 0.27 -11.70 -2.81
C PHE A 3 -0.35 -12.67 -1.77
N GLN A 4 0.21 -12.67 -0.55
CA GLN A 4 -0.35 -13.40 0.60
C GLN A 4 -0.33 -12.51 1.85
N ILE A 5 -0.59 -11.21 1.65
CA ILE A 5 -0.44 -10.19 2.68
C ILE A 5 -1.66 -10.17 3.59
N THR A 6 -2.84 -10.34 3.01
CA THR A 6 -4.10 -10.13 3.71
C THR A 6 -4.52 -11.35 4.52
N GLY A 7 -4.05 -12.55 4.16
CA GLY A 7 -4.58 -13.81 4.71
C GLY A 7 -6.02 -14.11 4.26
N ASP A 8 -6.47 -13.45 3.19
CA ASP A 8 -7.75 -13.68 2.52
C ASP A 8 -7.46 -13.78 1.00
N PRO A 9 -7.54 -14.98 0.40
CA PRO A 9 -7.19 -15.18 -1.01
C PRO A 9 -7.97 -14.28 -1.98
N SER A 10 -9.21 -13.91 -1.64
CA SER A 10 -10.01 -13.02 -2.50
C SER A 10 -9.50 -11.58 -2.47
N ALA A 11 -9.08 -11.10 -1.30
CA ALA A 11 -8.49 -9.78 -1.16
C ALA A 11 -7.06 -9.72 -1.72
N ASP A 12 -6.27 -10.79 -1.53
CA ASP A 12 -4.94 -10.92 -2.12
C ASP A 12 -5.00 -10.89 -3.65
N LYS A 13 -5.98 -11.58 -4.26
CA LYS A 13 -6.20 -11.51 -5.72
C LYS A 13 -6.48 -10.08 -6.21
N VAL A 14 -7.19 -9.27 -5.45
CA VAL A 14 -7.42 -7.86 -5.81
C VAL A 14 -6.11 -7.06 -5.85
N LEU A 15 -5.15 -7.38 -4.98
CA LEU A 15 -3.82 -6.77 -4.99
C LEU A 15 -3.00 -7.23 -6.20
N ASP A 16 -3.14 -8.49 -6.61
CA ASP A 16 -2.48 -9.04 -7.81
C ASP A 16 -3.01 -8.39 -9.09
N ASP A 17 -4.32 -8.19 -9.17
CA ASP A 17 -5.00 -7.74 -10.40
C ASP A 17 -4.98 -6.21 -10.59
N SER A 18 -4.63 -5.43 -9.55
CA SER A 18 -4.70 -3.96 -9.60
C SER A 18 -3.53 -3.27 -8.91
N ALA A 19 -2.73 -2.57 -9.72
CA ALA A 19 -1.68 -1.66 -9.27
C ALA A 19 -2.20 -0.59 -8.30
N PHE A 20 -3.41 -0.07 -8.55
CA PHE A 20 -4.05 0.90 -7.67
C PHE A 20 -4.46 0.27 -6.33
N ALA A 21 -4.94 -0.97 -6.33
CA ALA A 21 -5.26 -1.69 -5.09
C ALA A 21 -4.03 -1.83 -4.20
N LEU A 22 -2.89 -2.21 -4.76
CA LEU A 22 -1.64 -2.35 -4.00
C LEU A 22 -1.21 -1.01 -3.37
N LEU A 23 -1.31 0.08 -4.13
CA LEU A 23 -0.99 1.42 -3.67
C LEU A 23 -1.94 1.89 -2.56
N ALA A 24 -3.25 1.65 -2.73
CA ALA A 24 -4.28 1.96 -1.75
C ALA A 24 -4.10 1.16 -0.45
N GLY A 25 -3.81 -0.14 -0.55
CA GLY A 25 -3.52 -0.98 0.62
C GLY A 25 -2.36 -0.45 1.46
N MET A 26 -1.29 -0.01 0.80
CA MET A 26 -0.14 0.61 1.47
C MET A 26 -0.48 1.99 2.08
N MET A 27 -1.29 2.80 1.38
CA MET A 27 -1.78 4.07 1.92
C MET A 27 -2.55 3.85 3.24
N LEU A 28 -3.41 2.83 3.26
CA LEU A 28 -4.21 2.43 4.43
C LEU A 28 -3.40 1.79 5.56
N ASP A 29 -2.16 1.34 5.33
CA ASP A 29 -1.28 0.78 6.38
C ASP A 29 -0.72 1.91 7.27
N GLN A 30 -1.59 2.52 8.07
CA GLN A 30 -1.21 3.56 9.03
C GLN A 30 -1.90 3.36 10.37
N GLN A 31 -1.09 2.99 11.37
CA GLN A 31 -1.55 2.68 12.72
C GLN A 31 -2.67 1.61 12.75
N TYR A 32 -2.73 0.75 11.75
CA TYR A 32 -3.75 -0.28 11.60
C TYR A 32 -3.04 -1.61 11.31
N PRO A 33 -3.60 -2.77 11.66
CA PRO A 33 -2.99 -4.04 11.29
C PRO A 33 -2.87 -4.12 9.77
N MET A 34 -1.67 -4.43 9.30
CA MET A 34 -1.28 -4.39 7.89
C MET A 34 -2.20 -5.25 7.02
N GLU A 35 -2.54 -6.44 7.49
CA GLU A 35 -3.44 -7.38 6.82
C GLU A 35 -4.82 -6.74 6.60
N HIS A 36 -5.34 -6.03 7.59
CA HIS A 36 -6.63 -5.34 7.48
C HIS A 36 -6.55 -4.11 6.58
N ALA A 37 -5.44 -3.38 6.58
CA ALA A 37 -5.21 -2.29 5.65
C ALA A 37 -5.21 -2.78 4.19
N PHE A 38 -4.49 -3.85 3.90
CA PHE A 38 -4.41 -4.45 2.57
C PHE A 38 -5.69 -5.17 2.13
N ARG A 39 -6.63 -5.47 3.05
CA ARG A 39 -8.03 -5.87 2.70
C ARG A 39 -8.92 -4.70 2.30
N GLY A 40 -8.52 -3.46 2.60
CA GLY A 40 -9.28 -2.25 2.31
C GLY A 40 -9.70 -2.11 0.84
N PRO A 41 -8.79 -2.27 -0.14
CA PRO A 41 -9.12 -2.21 -1.56
C PRO A 41 -10.21 -3.21 -1.98
N ALA A 42 -10.18 -4.44 -1.48
CA ALA A 42 -11.22 -5.43 -1.79
C ALA A 42 -12.60 -5.02 -1.29
N LYS A 43 -12.68 -4.40 -0.10
CA LYS A 43 -13.94 -3.83 0.42
C LYS A 43 -14.44 -2.66 -0.42
N VAL A 44 -13.54 -1.82 -0.93
CA VAL A 44 -13.91 -0.74 -1.86
C VAL A 44 -14.45 -1.34 -3.15
N LEU A 45 -13.76 -2.33 -3.74
CA LEU A 45 -14.21 -3.00 -4.94
C LEU A 45 -15.61 -3.63 -4.76
N ASP A 46 -15.83 -4.35 -3.67
CA ASP A 46 -17.11 -5.01 -3.36
C ASP A 46 -18.28 -4.04 -3.24
N ARG A 47 -18.06 -2.87 -2.62
CA ARG A 47 -19.14 -1.91 -2.29
C ARG A 47 -19.32 -0.81 -3.32
N PHE A 48 -18.22 -0.33 -3.88
CA PHE A 48 -18.21 0.74 -4.89
C PHE A 48 -18.29 0.17 -6.32
N GLY A 49 -17.96 -1.11 -6.50
CA GLY A 49 -18.05 -1.83 -7.77
C GLY A 49 -16.83 -1.68 -8.68
N THR A 50 -15.87 -0.81 -8.34
CA THR A 50 -14.67 -0.61 -9.15
C THR A 50 -13.48 -0.12 -8.31
N LEU A 51 -12.28 -0.33 -8.84
CA LEU A 51 -11.03 0.28 -8.36
C LEU A 51 -10.41 1.21 -9.40
N ASP A 52 -11.18 1.61 -10.41
CA ASP A 52 -10.78 2.64 -11.37
C ASP A 52 -10.50 3.96 -10.64
N PRO A 53 -9.28 4.53 -10.78
CA PRO A 53 -8.94 5.78 -10.10
C PRO A 53 -9.83 6.96 -10.52
N GLY A 54 -10.29 7.00 -11.78
CA GLY A 54 -11.20 8.04 -12.27
C GLY A 54 -12.55 8.03 -11.55
N ALA A 55 -13.16 6.87 -11.42
CA ALA A 55 -14.41 6.67 -10.70
C ALA A 55 -14.27 7.02 -9.21
N ILE A 56 -13.20 6.56 -8.55
CA ILE A 56 -12.95 6.85 -7.13
C ILE A 56 -12.71 8.35 -6.91
N ALA A 57 -11.90 8.98 -7.76
CA ALA A 57 -11.58 10.41 -7.71
C ALA A 57 -12.81 11.30 -7.87
N SER A 58 -13.77 10.86 -8.70
CA SER A 58 -14.99 11.62 -9.04
C SER A 58 -16.20 11.30 -8.17
N ALA A 59 -16.11 10.28 -7.31
CA ALA A 59 -17.20 9.90 -6.43
C ALA A 59 -17.56 11.03 -5.45
N ASP A 60 -18.85 11.14 -5.11
CA ASP A 60 -19.28 12.09 -4.08
C ASP A 60 -18.53 11.80 -2.76
N PRO A 61 -17.86 12.80 -2.15
CA PRO A 61 -17.03 12.57 -0.98
C PRO A 61 -17.80 12.02 0.24
N ASP A 62 -19.05 12.44 0.44
CA ASP A 62 -19.85 12.05 1.59
C ASP A 62 -20.40 10.63 1.40
N GLU A 63 -20.87 10.29 0.19
CA GLU A 63 -21.28 8.93 -0.15
C GLU A 63 -20.10 7.95 -0.09
N PHE A 64 -18.94 8.34 -0.61
CA PHE A 64 -17.74 7.51 -0.58
C PHE A 64 -17.24 7.30 0.86
N ALA A 65 -17.28 8.33 1.70
CA ALA A 65 -16.97 8.21 3.12
C ALA A 65 -17.96 7.30 3.87
N ALA A 66 -19.25 7.37 3.56
CA ALA A 66 -20.27 6.48 4.13
C ALA A 66 -20.03 5.01 3.73
N MET A 67 -19.71 4.75 2.46
CA MET A 67 -19.32 3.41 1.97
C MET A 67 -18.07 2.89 2.72
N ALA A 68 -17.05 3.73 2.85
CA ALA A 68 -15.82 3.39 3.56
C ALA A 68 -16.05 3.06 5.05
N ALA A 69 -17.05 3.69 5.66
CA ALA A 69 -17.44 3.49 7.05
C ALA A 69 -18.33 2.26 7.29
N THR A 70 -18.87 1.63 6.23
CA THR A 70 -19.75 0.46 6.37
C THR A 70 -19.02 -0.68 7.07
N THR A 71 -19.59 -1.19 8.17
CA THR A 71 -18.97 -2.24 9.00
C THR A 71 -18.93 -3.59 8.25
N PRO A 72 -17.78 -4.30 8.25
CA PRO A 72 -16.47 -3.90 8.77
C PRO A 72 -15.82 -2.80 7.90
N ALA A 73 -15.53 -1.63 8.48
CA ALA A 73 -15.01 -0.47 7.76
C ALA A 73 -13.68 -0.77 7.03
N ILE A 74 -13.34 0.03 6.00
CA ILE A 74 -12.08 -0.14 5.27
C ILE A 74 -10.86 0.16 6.15
N HIS A 75 -11.04 0.98 7.19
CA HIS A 75 -10.02 1.38 8.15
C HIS A 75 -10.66 1.77 9.48
N ARG A 76 -9.88 1.84 10.56
CA ARG A 76 -10.33 2.35 11.87
C ARG A 76 -10.65 3.86 11.89
N PHE A 77 -10.27 4.59 10.84
CA PHE A 77 -10.54 6.01 10.62
C PHE A 77 -11.17 6.18 9.24
N PRO A 78 -12.42 5.71 9.03
CA PRO A 78 -12.96 5.53 7.68
C PRO A 78 -13.11 6.84 6.91
N GLY A 79 -13.62 7.92 7.51
CA GLY A 79 -13.82 9.19 6.82
C GLY A 79 -12.51 9.83 6.33
N SER A 80 -11.48 9.92 7.18
CA SER A 80 -10.19 10.49 6.78
C SER A 80 -9.45 9.63 5.76
N MET A 81 -9.56 8.31 5.85
CA MET A 81 -8.96 7.40 4.87
C MET A 81 -9.70 7.37 3.54
N ALA A 82 -11.02 7.56 3.55
CA ALA A 82 -11.81 7.72 2.32
C ALA A 82 -11.38 8.96 1.54
N ALA A 83 -11.30 10.11 2.21
CA ALA A 83 -10.81 11.35 1.60
C ALA A 83 -9.39 11.19 1.04
N ARG A 84 -8.50 10.53 1.78
CA ARG A 84 -7.12 10.27 1.36
C ARG A 84 -7.03 9.31 0.17
N LEU A 85 -7.93 8.34 0.09
CA LEU A 85 -8.03 7.43 -1.05
C LEU A 85 -8.50 8.17 -2.31
N GLN A 86 -9.47 9.08 -2.20
CA GLN A 86 -9.88 9.92 -3.34
C GLN A 86 -8.78 10.88 -3.77
N GLU A 87 -8.02 11.46 -2.83
CA GLU A 87 -6.85 12.29 -3.14
C GLU A 87 -5.77 11.48 -3.87
N LEU A 88 -5.48 10.27 -3.40
CA LEU A 88 -4.57 9.34 -4.07
C LEU A 88 -5.05 9.02 -5.50
N ALA A 89 -6.34 8.74 -5.67
CA ALA A 89 -6.94 8.45 -6.96
C ALA A 89 -6.82 9.64 -7.93
N ARG A 90 -7.08 10.87 -7.45
CA ARG A 90 -6.90 12.10 -8.24
C ARG A 90 -5.47 12.25 -8.74
N ILE A 91 -4.46 12.04 -7.89
CA ILE A 91 -3.05 12.10 -8.31
C ILE A 91 -2.74 11.05 -9.38
N VAL A 92 -3.27 9.84 -9.23
CA VAL A 92 -3.11 8.77 -10.23
C VAL A 92 -3.74 9.15 -11.58
N VAL A 93 -4.92 9.78 -11.57
CA VAL A 93 -5.55 10.30 -12.78
C VAL A 93 -4.72 11.42 -13.40
N ASP A 94 -4.43 12.47 -12.63
CA ASP A 94 -3.84 13.72 -13.13
C ASP A 94 -2.38 13.54 -13.58
N THR A 95 -1.62 12.74 -12.84
CA THR A 95 -0.16 12.60 -13.06
C THR A 95 0.18 11.34 -13.87
N TYR A 96 -0.60 10.27 -13.69
CA TYR A 96 -0.29 8.96 -14.26
C TYR A 96 -1.37 8.47 -15.24
N GLY A 97 -2.33 9.32 -15.61
CA GLY A 97 -3.35 9.00 -16.62
C GLY A 97 -4.29 7.87 -16.20
N GLY A 98 -4.51 7.68 -14.90
CA GLY A 98 -5.37 6.63 -14.36
C GLY A 98 -4.68 5.27 -14.15
N ASP A 99 -3.40 5.15 -14.54
CA ASP A 99 -2.63 3.92 -14.35
C ASP A 99 -1.58 4.09 -13.24
N ALA A 100 -1.87 3.54 -12.06
CA ALA A 100 -0.97 3.60 -10.91
C ALA A 100 0.40 2.93 -11.16
N SER A 101 0.49 1.97 -12.09
CA SER A 101 1.75 1.26 -12.37
C SER A 101 2.81 2.16 -13.00
N ARG A 102 2.38 3.21 -13.72
CA ARG A 102 3.27 4.24 -14.31
C ARG A 102 4.10 4.98 -13.27
N LEU A 103 3.68 4.96 -12.01
CA LEU A 103 4.48 5.48 -10.90
C LEU A 103 5.86 4.81 -10.81
N TRP A 104 5.93 3.50 -11.08
CA TRP A 104 7.16 2.73 -11.00
C TRP A 104 7.71 2.24 -12.33
N THR A 105 6.87 2.02 -13.35
CA THR A 105 7.36 1.63 -14.68
C THR A 105 8.01 2.79 -15.44
N GLU A 106 7.69 4.04 -15.10
CA GLU A 106 8.29 5.24 -15.71
C GLU A 106 9.33 5.93 -14.82
N ALA A 107 9.67 5.35 -13.67
CA ALA A 107 10.71 5.91 -12.80
C ALA A 107 12.08 5.74 -13.46
N ALA A 108 12.89 6.81 -13.44
CA ALA A 108 14.22 6.78 -14.06
C ALA A 108 15.21 5.88 -13.31
N ASP A 109 15.15 5.90 -11.98
CA ASP A 109 16.00 5.14 -11.08
C ASP A 109 15.29 4.94 -9.72
N GLY A 110 15.93 4.24 -8.78
CA GLY A 110 15.39 4.00 -7.44
C GLY A 110 15.15 5.28 -6.62
N LYS A 111 15.93 6.35 -6.87
CA LYS A 111 15.77 7.64 -6.18
C LYS A 111 14.56 8.41 -6.71
N ASP A 112 14.35 8.41 -8.02
CA ASP A 112 13.17 8.97 -8.67
C ASP A 112 11.92 8.20 -8.23
N LEU A 113 11.97 6.86 -8.24
CA LEU A 113 10.87 6.03 -7.74
C LEU A 113 10.51 6.39 -6.30
N LEU A 114 11.50 6.42 -5.39
CA LEU A 114 11.25 6.80 -4.00
C LEU A 114 10.65 8.21 -3.88
N LYS A 115 11.15 9.17 -4.67
CA LYS A 115 10.63 10.55 -4.71
C LYS A 115 9.17 10.58 -5.17
N ARG A 116 8.81 9.84 -6.22
CA ARG A 116 7.43 9.73 -6.73
C ARG A 116 6.50 9.15 -5.68
N VAL A 117 6.90 8.08 -5.01
CA VAL A 117 6.11 7.47 -3.92
C VAL A 117 5.95 8.46 -2.76
N MET A 118 7.02 9.15 -2.35
CA MET A 118 6.98 10.13 -1.25
C MET A 118 6.09 11.34 -1.52
N ALA A 119 5.80 11.65 -2.79
CA ALA A 119 4.89 12.73 -3.16
C ALA A 119 3.40 12.37 -2.94
N LEU A 120 3.08 11.09 -2.71
CA LEU A 120 1.72 10.63 -2.51
C LEU A 120 1.21 10.91 -1.09
N PRO A 121 -0.09 11.17 -0.91
CA PRO A 121 -0.67 11.46 0.39
C PRO A 121 -0.52 10.25 1.33
N GLY A 122 0.17 10.48 2.44
CA GLY A 122 0.35 9.45 3.48
C GLY A 122 1.63 8.64 3.35
N PHE A 123 2.43 8.86 2.31
CA PHE A 123 3.71 8.19 2.09
C PHE A 123 4.89 9.00 2.66
N GLY A 124 5.02 9.00 3.99
CA GLY A 124 6.27 9.46 4.61
C GLY A 124 7.46 8.58 4.20
N LYS A 125 8.70 9.07 4.39
CA LYS A 125 9.94 8.41 3.95
C LYS A 125 9.97 6.90 4.21
N GLN A 126 9.71 6.47 5.44
CA GLN A 126 9.73 5.05 5.80
C GLN A 126 8.69 4.23 5.02
N LYS A 127 7.45 4.72 4.91
CA LYS A 127 6.39 4.05 4.16
C LYS A 127 6.76 3.96 2.68
N ALA A 128 7.28 5.03 2.11
CA ALA A 128 7.73 5.04 0.73
C ALA A 128 8.85 4.02 0.48
N GLN A 129 9.84 3.94 1.37
CA GLN A 129 10.90 2.93 1.27
C GLN A 129 10.37 1.50 1.35
N ILE A 130 9.41 1.23 2.25
CA ILE A 130 8.77 -0.08 2.35
C ILE A 130 8.01 -0.42 1.06
N PHE A 131 7.30 0.55 0.46
CA PHE A 131 6.57 0.32 -0.78
C PHE A 131 7.52 0.02 -1.95
N VAL A 132 8.60 0.78 -2.09
CA VAL A 132 9.63 0.49 -3.11
C VAL A 132 10.27 -0.89 -2.89
N ALA A 133 10.52 -1.27 -1.63
CA ALA A 133 11.00 -2.62 -1.32
C ALA A 133 9.97 -3.70 -1.67
N LEU A 134 8.67 -3.45 -1.45
CA LEU A 134 7.58 -4.37 -1.83
C LEU A 134 7.54 -4.58 -3.34
N LEU A 135 7.63 -3.50 -4.12
CA LEU A 135 7.71 -3.54 -5.58
C LEU A 135 8.93 -4.38 -6.05
N ALA A 136 10.11 -4.14 -5.47
CA ALA A 136 11.34 -4.83 -5.85
C ALA A 136 11.36 -6.33 -5.46
N LYS A 137 10.85 -6.66 -4.27
CA LYS A 137 10.89 -8.02 -3.72
C LYS A 137 9.79 -8.92 -4.25
N GLN A 138 8.59 -8.39 -4.48
CA GLN A 138 7.42 -9.20 -4.85
C GLN A 138 6.99 -9.04 -6.30
N LEU A 139 7.27 -7.88 -6.92
CA LEU A 139 6.91 -7.59 -8.32
C LEU A 139 8.13 -7.46 -9.25
N ASP A 140 9.34 -7.71 -8.77
CA ASP A 140 10.60 -7.63 -9.53
C ASP A 140 10.88 -6.25 -10.17
N VAL A 141 10.28 -5.19 -9.62
CA VAL A 141 10.51 -3.81 -10.06
C VAL A 141 11.77 -3.27 -9.39
N ARG A 142 12.92 -3.44 -10.06
CA ARG A 142 14.26 -3.17 -9.53
C ARG A 142 15.01 -2.13 -10.37
N PRO A 143 14.56 -0.86 -10.40
CA PRO A 143 15.30 0.20 -11.10
C PRO A 143 16.67 0.41 -10.45
N GLU A 144 17.63 0.92 -11.22
CA GLU A 144 19.01 1.12 -10.74
C GLU A 144 19.04 1.89 -9.41
N GLY A 145 19.78 1.38 -8.43
CA GLY A 145 19.95 2.03 -7.13
C GLY A 145 18.74 1.93 -6.18
N TRP A 146 17.75 1.07 -6.45
CA TRP A 146 16.61 0.86 -5.55
C TRP A 146 17.03 0.42 -4.14
N GLU A 147 18.07 -0.40 -4.01
CA GLU A 147 18.56 -0.88 -2.71
C GLU A 147 19.02 0.29 -1.83
N ALA A 148 19.79 1.21 -2.43
CA ALA A 148 20.26 2.40 -1.74
C ALA A 148 19.10 3.34 -1.36
N ALA A 149 18.06 3.41 -2.20
CA ALA A 149 16.86 4.21 -1.91
C ALA A 149 16.09 3.66 -0.69
N VAL A 150 16.00 2.35 -0.54
CA VAL A 150 15.22 1.71 0.54
C VAL A 150 16.04 1.31 1.76
N GLY A 151 17.37 1.34 1.70
CA GLY A 151 18.26 1.05 2.82
C GLY A 151 18.05 -0.36 3.40
N ASP A 152 17.91 -0.48 4.71
CA ASP A 152 17.74 -1.77 5.41
C ASP A 152 16.57 -2.61 4.87
N TYR A 153 15.56 -2.02 4.23
CA TYR A 153 14.45 -2.76 3.62
C TYR A 153 14.86 -3.56 2.37
N ALA A 154 16.03 -3.30 1.78
CA ALA A 154 16.59 -4.10 0.69
C ALA A 154 17.20 -5.42 1.20
N LEU A 155 17.64 -5.44 2.46
CA LEU A 155 18.30 -6.61 3.03
C LEU A 155 17.33 -7.79 3.16
N GLU A 156 17.88 -8.99 3.11
CA GLU A 156 17.19 -10.23 3.48
C GLU A 156 16.67 -10.15 4.93
N GLY A 157 15.50 -10.73 5.16
CA GLY A 157 14.86 -10.80 6.48
C GLY A 157 13.37 -10.46 6.45
N HIS A 158 12.80 -10.21 7.63
CA HIS A 158 11.36 -9.99 7.81
C HIS A 158 11.11 -8.64 8.49
N ARG A 159 11.27 -7.55 7.74
CA ARG A 159 11.26 -6.17 8.26
C ARG A 159 9.94 -5.46 8.05
N SER A 160 9.22 -5.79 6.98
CA SER A 160 8.05 -5.05 6.53
C SER A 160 7.10 -5.90 5.68
N VAL A 161 6.02 -5.28 5.18
CA VAL A 161 5.09 -5.96 4.26
C VAL A 161 5.79 -6.51 3.02
N ALA A 162 6.89 -5.87 2.58
CA ALA A 162 7.69 -6.31 1.44
C ALA A 162 8.20 -7.75 1.60
N ASP A 163 8.34 -8.22 2.84
CA ASP A 163 8.90 -9.52 3.17
C ASP A 163 7.83 -10.60 3.46
N VAL A 164 6.54 -10.28 3.24
CA VAL A 164 5.43 -11.20 3.46
C VAL A 164 5.08 -11.93 2.16
N VAL A 165 5.44 -13.20 2.09
CA VAL A 165 5.19 -14.07 0.92
C VAL A 165 4.31 -15.28 1.26
N ASP A 166 4.05 -15.51 2.54
CA ASP A 166 3.24 -16.60 3.10
C ASP A 166 2.87 -16.31 4.58
N ALA A 167 2.12 -17.22 5.21
CA ALA A 167 1.70 -17.10 6.60
C ALA A 167 2.89 -17.08 7.60
N ASP A 168 3.96 -17.82 7.31
CA ASP A 168 5.13 -17.93 8.19
C ASP A 168 5.92 -16.62 8.21
N SER A 169 6.18 -16.06 7.03
CA SER A 169 6.84 -14.76 6.86
C SER A 169 5.99 -13.62 7.42
N LEU A 170 4.65 -13.67 7.28
CA LEU A 170 3.74 -12.73 7.94
C LEU A 170 3.95 -12.73 9.47
N GLN A 171 4.01 -13.90 10.08
CA GLN A 171 4.24 -14.02 11.52
C GLN A 171 5.62 -13.46 11.92
N LYS A 172 6.68 -13.77 11.16
CA LYS A 172 8.02 -13.22 11.40
C LYS A 172 8.07 -11.69 11.29
N VAL A 173 7.37 -11.09 10.33
CA VAL A 173 7.26 -9.63 10.19
C VAL A 173 6.54 -9.01 11.39
N ARG A 174 5.47 -9.65 11.90
CA ARG A 174 4.78 -9.20 13.11
C ARG A 174 5.72 -9.20 14.32
N ASP A 175 6.47 -10.28 14.50
CA ASP A 175 7.41 -10.42 15.61
C ASP A 175 8.53 -9.38 15.54
N PHE A 176 9.06 -9.12 14.34
CA PHE A 176 10.04 -8.04 14.12
C PHE A 176 9.47 -6.66 14.46
N LYS A 177 8.27 -6.32 13.97
CA LYS A 177 7.61 -5.03 14.28
C LYS A 177 7.36 -4.88 15.79
N LYS A 178 6.95 -5.95 16.47
CA LYS A 178 6.75 -5.97 17.93
C LYS A 178 8.06 -5.76 18.69
N ALA A 179 9.13 -6.45 18.30
CA ALA A 179 10.46 -6.30 18.92
C ALA A 179 11.02 -4.89 18.73
N LYS A 180 10.91 -4.30 17.53
CA LYS A 180 11.32 -2.91 17.26
C LYS A 180 10.56 -1.90 18.12
N LYS A 181 9.24 -2.08 18.29
CA LYS A 181 8.42 -1.20 19.13
C LYS A 181 8.80 -1.31 20.61
N ALA A 182 9.09 -2.51 21.10
CA ALA A 182 9.54 -2.73 22.47
C ALA A 182 10.92 -2.12 22.73
N GLY A 183 11.86 -2.26 21.78
CA GLY A 183 13.19 -1.64 21.88
C GLY A 183 13.17 -0.11 21.82
N ALA A 184 12.24 0.48 21.07
CA ALA A 184 12.07 1.95 21.01
C ALA A 184 11.36 2.54 22.24
N ALA A 185 10.62 1.73 23.00
CA ALA A 185 9.94 2.15 24.24
C ALA A 185 10.82 1.99 25.49
N GLY A 186 11.96 1.30 25.38
CA GLY A 186 12.92 1.07 26.47
C GLY A 186 14.23 1.85 26.36
N ALA A 187 14.30 2.83 25.46
CA ALA A 187 15.44 3.72 25.24
C ALA A 187 15.10 5.16 25.62
#